data_AF-A0A8I1N5Q7-F1
#
_entry.id   AF-A0A8I1N5Q7-F1
#
_cell.length_a   1.000
_cell.length_b   1.000
_cell.length_c   1.000
_cell.angle_alpha   90.00
_cell.angle_beta   90.00
_cell.angle_gamma   90.00
#
_symmetry.space_group_name_H-M   'P 1'
#
loop_
_entity.id
_entity.type
_entity.pdbx_description
1 polymer ?
#
loop_
_entity_poly.entity_id
_entity_poly.type
_entity_poly.pdbx_seq_one_letter_code
_entity_poly.pdbx_strand_id
1 'polypeptide(L)'
;MKSLPALAALLLLAACGSGGPPPPDWKTDSADLVARYQKYALLGENTLAERYFQQAVAAAGGAGRVAETAHLWLVRCGIRRAMLIDDACTEYAELARMAPSATDQAYYRFITLRWEDLDPALLPPQHRDVLRAPAGRRSETLDTITDPLARLLDASLLVMRQEADAATLVIATETASSQGWRQPLLTFLKLQREQAVARGDRAEQARLDQRIRLVETSIFPPPR
;
A
#
# COMPACT_ATOMS: atom_id res chain seq x y z
N MET A 1 6.81 -36.28 -69.66
CA MET A 1 7.62 -35.13 -69.14
C MET A 1 6.64 -33.99 -68.94
N LYS A 2 6.42 -33.32 -67.81
CA LYS A 2 6.96 -33.30 -66.44
C LYS A 2 5.84 -32.68 -65.57
N SER A 3 5.91 -32.98 -64.29
CA SER A 3 4.92 -32.83 -63.21
C SER A 3 4.51 -31.39 -62.84
N LEU A 4 3.26 -31.22 -62.37
CA LEU A 4 2.81 -30.21 -61.39
C LEU A 4 3.70 -30.28 -60.12
N PRO A 5 3.90 -29.19 -59.31
CA PRO A 5 2.78 -28.61 -58.56
C PRO A 5 2.88 -27.14 -58.05
N ALA A 6 1.73 -26.70 -57.54
CA ALA A 6 1.50 -25.58 -56.65
C ALA A 6 2.43 -25.56 -55.42
N LEU A 7 3.10 -24.43 -55.14
CA LEU A 7 3.63 -24.10 -53.81
C LEU A 7 4.12 -22.64 -53.74
N ALA A 8 3.24 -21.64 -53.69
CA ALA A 8 3.69 -20.24 -53.54
C ALA A 8 2.69 -19.34 -52.81
N ALA A 9 1.98 -19.85 -51.79
CA ALA A 9 1.00 -19.08 -51.04
C ALA A 9 1.01 -19.33 -49.52
N LEU A 10 2.18 -19.62 -48.91
CA LEU A 10 2.23 -20.11 -47.51
C LEU A 10 3.41 -19.59 -46.67
N LEU A 11 3.87 -18.34 -46.85
CA LEU A 11 5.02 -17.83 -46.09
C LEU A 11 4.90 -16.43 -45.46
N LEU A 12 3.69 -15.93 -45.18
CA LEU A 12 3.53 -14.62 -44.48
C LEU A 12 2.76 -14.69 -43.15
N LEU A 13 2.81 -15.83 -42.44
CA LEU A 13 2.19 -15.98 -41.12
C LEU A 13 3.18 -16.20 -39.97
N ALA A 14 4.47 -15.93 -40.16
CA ALA A 14 5.43 -15.95 -39.06
C ALA A 14 5.76 -14.52 -38.60
N ALA A 15 5.54 -14.27 -37.30
CA ALA A 15 5.99 -13.12 -36.51
C ALA A 15 5.00 -11.95 -36.27
N CYS A 16 3.79 -12.26 -35.82
CA CYS A 16 3.13 -11.47 -34.77
C CYS A 16 2.85 -12.35 -33.55
N GLY A 17 3.89 -13.03 -33.07
CA GLY A 17 3.90 -13.61 -31.73
C GLY A 17 4.49 -12.59 -30.78
N SER A 18 3.77 -12.27 -29.71
CA SER A 18 4.18 -11.47 -28.54
C SER A 18 5.32 -12.13 -27.74
N GLY A 19 6.36 -12.63 -28.43
CA GLY A 19 7.41 -13.50 -27.92
C GLY A 19 8.75 -12.79 -27.78
N GLY A 20 8.78 -11.72 -26.99
CA GLY A 20 10.05 -11.25 -26.41
C GLY A 20 10.58 -12.28 -25.41
N PRO A 21 11.89 -12.25 -25.08
CA PRO A 21 12.42 -13.07 -23.99
C PRO A 21 11.66 -12.75 -22.69
N PRO A 22 11.49 -13.74 -21.79
CA PRO A 22 10.82 -13.51 -20.51
C PRO A 22 11.55 -12.41 -19.71
N PRO A 23 10.83 -11.65 -18.86
CA PRO A 23 11.48 -10.68 -17.99
C PRO A 23 12.51 -11.38 -17.09
N PRO A 24 13.59 -10.69 -16.69
CA PRO A 24 14.55 -11.25 -15.75
C PRO A 24 13.90 -11.65 -14.42
N ASP A 25 14.35 -12.76 -13.83
CA ASP A 25 13.75 -13.37 -12.63
C ASP A 25 13.63 -12.38 -11.46
N TRP A 26 14.66 -11.55 -11.22
CA TRP A 26 14.66 -10.56 -10.13
C TRP A 26 13.43 -9.64 -10.15
N LYS A 27 12.88 -9.33 -11.34
CA LYS A 27 11.71 -8.46 -11.49
C LYS A 27 10.44 -9.16 -11.04
N THR A 28 10.29 -10.43 -11.40
CA THR A 28 9.15 -11.25 -10.98
C THR A 28 9.25 -11.56 -9.48
N ASP A 29 10.44 -11.93 -9.01
CA ASP A 29 10.70 -12.24 -7.60
C ASP A 29 10.42 -11.04 -6.70
N SER A 30 11.00 -9.87 -7.01
CA SER A 30 10.78 -8.66 -6.19
C SER A 30 9.30 -8.27 -6.12
N ALA A 31 8.54 -8.42 -7.21
CA ALA A 31 7.11 -8.12 -7.25
C ALA A 31 6.27 -9.11 -6.40
N ASP A 32 6.53 -10.42 -6.50
CA ASP A 32 5.84 -11.42 -5.66
C ASP A 32 6.18 -11.22 -4.18
N LEU A 33 7.46 -11.01 -3.87
CA LEU A 33 7.95 -10.86 -2.50
C LEU A 33 7.41 -9.59 -1.83
N VAL A 34 7.33 -8.45 -2.54
CA VAL A 34 6.74 -7.23 -1.96
C VAL A 34 5.22 -7.36 -1.77
N ALA A 35 4.53 -8.10 -2.64
CA ALA A 35 3.11 -8.42 -2.44
C ALA A 35 2.88 -9.30 -1.21
N ARG A 36 3.78 -10.27 -0.94
CA ARG A 36 3.76 -11.06 0.30
C ARG A 36 4.06 -10.20 1.52
N TYR A 37 5.04 -9.29 1.44
CA TYR A 37 5.29 -8.31 2.51
C TYR A 37 4.00 -7.56 2.85
N GLN A 38 3.32 -6.98 1.86
CA GLN A 38 2.07 -6.26 2.06
C GLN A 38 1.03 -7.11 2.79
N LYS A 39 0.77 -8.32 2.28
CA LYS A 39 -0.19 -9.25 2.87
C LYS A 39 0.13 -9.52 4.35
N TYR A 40 1.35 -9.94 4.65
CA TYR A 40 1.73 -10.36 6.00
C TYR A 40 1.86 -9.19 6.98
N ALA A 41 2.29 -8.02 6.50
CA ALA A 41 2.33 -6.79 7.30
C ALA A 41 0.93 -6.39 7.75
N LEU A 42 -0.05 -6.37 6.83
CA LEU A 42 -1.44 -6.03 7.13
C LEU A 42 -2.12 -7.06 8.05
N LEU A 43 -1.70 -8.32 7.97
CA LEU A 43 -2.13 -9.38 8.88
C LEU A 43 -1.49 -9.31 10.27
N GLY A 44 -0.46 -8.48 10.48
CA GLY A 44 0.29 -8.39 11.75
C GLY A 44 1.38 -9.45 11.92
N GLU A 45 1.71 -10.21 10.88
CA GLU A 45 2.79 -11.21 10.88
C GLU A 45 4.15 -10.55 10.61
N ASN A 46 4.52 -9.57 11.44
CA ASN A 46 5.61 -8.62 11.17
C ASN A 46 6.97 -9.29 10.87
N THR A 47 7.34 -10.34 11.60
CA THR A 47 8.60 -11.06 11.35
C THR A 47 8.63 -11.73 9.99
N LEU A 48 7.50 -12.33 9.57
CA LEU A 48 7.40 -12.98 8.26
C LEU A 48 7.35 -11.93 7.13
N ALA A 49 6.59 -10.85 7.34
CA ALA A 49 6.51 -9.75 6.40
C ALA A 49 7.90 -9.18 6.11
N GLU A 50 8.67 -8.84 7.15
CA GLU A 50 10.00 -8.25 6.99
C GLU A 50 10.97 -9.21 6.28
N ARG A 51 10.88 -10.53 6.51
CA ARG A 51 11.67 -11.51 5.73
C ARG A 51 11.37 -11.42 4.23
N TYR A 52 10.10 -11.35 3.83
CA TYR A 52 9.73 -11.19 2.42
C TYR A 52 10.21 -9.86 1.85
N PHE A 53 10.13 -8.78 2.62
CA PHE A 53 10.61 -7.48 2.19
C PHE A 53 12.13 -7.48 1.93
N GLN A 54 12.92 -8.03 2.86
CA GLN A 54 14.36 -8.13 2.70
C GLN A 54 14.75 -8.98 1.47
N GLN A 55 13.99 -10.05 1.19
CA GLN A 55 14.19 -10.83 -0.03
C GLN A 55 13.86 -10.02 -1.30
N ALA A 56 12.79 -9.22 -1.29
CA ALA A 56 12.45 -8.34 -2.42
C ALA A 56 13.57 -7.32 -2.71
N VAL A 57 14.09 -6.69 -1.64
CA VAL A 57 15.21 -5.75 -1.72
C VAL A 57 16.48 -6.45 -2.20
N ALA A 58 16.77 -7.66 -1.73
CA ALA A 58 17.92 -8.45 -2.18
C ALA A 58 17.83 -8.84 -3.66
N ALA A 59 16.64 -9.19 -4.16
CA ALA A 59 16.44 -9.52 -5.57
C ALA A 59 16.75 -8.31 -6.48
N ALA A 60 16.14 -7.15 -6.23
CA ALA A 60 16.39 -5.94 -7.02
C ALA A 60 17.81 -5.38 -6.79
N GLY A 61 18.25 -5.32 -5.53
CA GLY A 61 19.55 -4.78 -5.13
C GLY A 61 20.73 -5.63 -5.60
N GLY A 62 20.60 -6.96 -5.54
CA GLY A 62 21.59 -7.90 -6.08
C GLY A 62 21.75 -7.80 -7.60
N ALA A 63 20.70 -7.34 -8.30
CA ALA A 63 20.75 -7.01 -9.73
C ALA A 63 21.23 -5.56 -10.01
N GLY A 64 21.61 -4.79 -8.98
CA GLY A 64 22.07 -3.40 -9.11
C GLY A 64 20.99 -2.41 -9.53
N ARG A 65 19.71 -2.74 -9.34
CA ARG A 65 18.55 -1.98 -9.82
C ARG A 65 18.12 -0.90 -8.82
N VAL A 66 18.91 0.18 -8.74
CA VAL A 66 18.74 1.25 -7.73
C VAL A 66 17.34 1.86 -7.72
N ALA A 67 16.76 2.17 -8.89
CA ALA A 67 15.43 2.76 -8.98
C ALA A 67 14.35 1.81 -8.45
N GLU A 68 14.41 0.54 -8.85
CA GLU A 68 13.47 -0.48 -8.40
C GLU A 68 13.63 -0.79 -6.90
N THR A 69 14.86 -0.84 -6.38
CA THR A 69 15.11 -0.98 -4.95
C THR A 69 14.54 0.22 -4.18
N ALA A 70 14.73 1.46 -4.66
CA ALA A 70 14.13 2.64 -4.05
C ALA A 70 12.60 2.52 -4.00
N HIS A 71 11.97 2.15 -5.12
CA HIS A 71 10.53 1.98 -5.20
C HIS A 71 10.00 0.94 -4.20
N LEU A 72 10.72 -0.16 -3.97
CA LEU A 72 10.35 -1.14 -2.91
C LEU A 72 10.32 -0.51 -1.52
N TRP A 73 11.32 0.30 -1.16
CA TRP A 73 11.31 1.05 0.10
C TRP A 73 10.16 2.05 0.20
N LEU A 74 9.78 2.66 -0.92
CA LEU A 74 8.62 3.55 -0.98
C LEU A 74 7.30 2.79 -0.76
N VAL A 75 7.15 1.59 -1.35
CA VAL A 75 6.01 0.71 -1.11
C VAL A 75 5.92 0.32 0.37
N ARG A 76 7.05 -0.06 1.00
CA ARG A 76 7.11 -0.34 2.44
C ARG A 76 6.67 0.85 3.28
N CYS A 77 7.13 2.05 2.94
CA CYS A 77 6.72 3.29 3.58
C CYS A 77 5.19 3.48 3.50
N GLY A 78 4.61 3.35 2.30
CA GLY A 78 3.16 3.50 2.09
C GLY A 78 2.33 2.51 2.90
N ILE A 79 2.73 1.23 2.93
CA ILE A 79 2.03 0.19 3.70
C ILE A 79 2.11 0.47 5.21
N ARG A 80 3.26 0.90 5.72
CA ARG A 80 3.43 1.31 7.13
C ARG A 80 2.55 2.51 7.47
N ARG A 81 2.49 3.51 6.60
CA ARG A 81 1.61 4.69 6.74
C ARG A 81 0.14 4.32 6.77
N ALA A 82 -0.30 3.37 5.94
CA ALA A 82 -1.67 2.85 5.94
C ALA A 82 -2.04 2.10 7.25
N MET A 83 -1.06 1.75 8.08
CA MET A 83 -1.27 1.16 9.41
C MET A 83 -0.99 2.16 10.54
N LEU A 84 -0.87 3.46 10.22
CA LEU A 84 -0.51 4.54 11.14
C LEU A 84 0.85 4.34 11.83
N ILE A 85 1.78 3.67 11.15
CA ILE A 85 3.16 3.55 11.60
C ILE A 85 3.96 4.67 10.95
N ASP A 86 4.33 5.66 11.76
CA ASP A 86 5.16 6.79 11.32
C ASP A 86 6.62 6.35 11.14
N ASP A 87 7.17 6.66 9.97
CA ASP A 87 8.53 6.30 9.55
C ASP A 87 9.06 7.42 8.65
N ALA A 88 10.33 7.79 8.82
CA ALA A 88 10.99 8.81 7.99
C ALA A 88 11.19 8.35 6.53
N CYS A 89 11.14 7.03 6.31
CA CYS A 89 11.33 6.39 5.01
C CYS A 89 12.68 6.79 4.38
N THR A 90 13.71 6.78 5.23
CA THR A 90 15.07 7.25 4.93
C THR A 90 15.69 6.44 3.81
N GLU A 91 15.49 5.13 3.77
CA GLU A 91 16.08 4.22 2.78
C GLU A 91 15.62 4.56 1.36
N TYR A 92 14.34 4.94 1.19
CA TYR A 92 13.87 5.47 -0.10
C TYR A 92 14.57 6.80 -0.42
N ALA A 93 14.58 7.73 0.54
CA ALA A 93 15.15 9.08 0.33
C ALA A 93 16.65 9.05 -0.01
N GLU A 94 17.39 8.04 0.47
CA GLU A 94 18.79 7.83 0.14
C GLU A 94 19.00 7.36 -1.30
N LEU A 95 18.26 6.33 -1.73
CA LEU A 95 18.38 5.77 -3.08
C LEU A 95 17.78 6.69 -4.15
N ALA A 96 16.71 7.42 -3.83
CA ALA A 96 16.06 8.36 -4.75
C ALA A 96 16.97 9.52 -5.18
N ARG A 97 18.03 9.85 -4.41
CA ARG A 97 19.04 10.83 -4.84
C ARG A 97 19.89 10.33 -6.01
N MET A 98 20.06 9.02 -6.14
CA MET A 98 20.87 8.40 -7.19
C MET A 98 20.02 8.02 -8.42
N ALA A 99 18.73 7.74 -8.22
CA ALA A 99 17.80 7.39 -9.27
C ALA A 99 16.45 8.14 -9.08
N PRO A 100 16.37 9.42 -9.47
CA PRO A 100 15.18 10.23 -9.26
C PRO A 100 14.02 9.78 -10.16
N SER A 101 12.82 9.76 -9.59
CA SER A 101 11.56 9.47 -10.28
C SER A 101 10.54 10.50 -9.82
N ALA A 102 9.99 11.29 -10.75
CA ALA A 102 9.07 12.37 -10.41
C ALA A 102 7.79 11.85 -9.73
N THR A 103 7.27 10.70 -10.17
CA THR A 103 6.10 10.04 -9.60
C THR A 103 6.39 9.48 -8.22
N ASP A 104 7.54 8.83 -8.02
CA ASP A 104 7.92 8.32 -6.70
C ASP A 104 8.21 9.46 -5.72
N GLN A 105 8.81 10.57 -6.17
CA GLN A 105 9.03 11.75 -5.35
C GLN A 105 7.72 12.41 -4.94
N ALA A 106 6.76 12.52 -5.86
CA ALA A 106 5.43 13.03 -5.57
C ALA A 106 4.71 12.14 -4.55
N TYR A 107 4.70 10.82 -4.76
CA TYR A 107 4.10 9.88 -3.83
C TYR A 107 4.79 9.87 -2.46
N TYR A 108 6.12 9.97 -2.42
CA TYR A 108 6.88 10.14 -1.17
C TYR A 108 6.47 11.39 -0.41
N ARG A 109 6.38 12.54 -1.08
CA ARG A 109 5.88 13.79 -0.49
C ARG A 109 4.44 13.64 0.02
N PHE A 110 3.59 12.96 -0.74
CA PHE A 110 2.21 12.66 -0.36
C PHE A 110 2.13 11.86 0.95
N ILE A 111 2.77 10.69 1.02
CA ILE A 111 2.68 9.80 2.19
C ILE A 111 3.46 10.32 3.41
N THR A 112 4.34 11.31 3.22
CA THR A 112 5.04 12.03 4.30
C THR A 112 4.43 13.41 4.59
N LEU A 113 3.20 13.65 4.14
CA LEU A 113 2.37 14.81 4.46
C LEU A 113 2.89 16.16 3.96
N ARG A 114 3.88 16.17 3.05
CA ARG A 114 4.43 17.36 2.39
C ARG A 114 3.61 17.73 1.15
N TRP A 115 2.40 18.20 1.39
CA TRP A 115 1.37 18.44 0.35
C TRP A 115 1.42 19.84 -0.27
N GLU A 116 2.15 20.79 0.33
CA GLU A 116 2.37 22.12 -0.25
C GLU A 116 2.97 21.97 -1.65
N ASP A 117 2.39 22.66 -2.64
CA ASP A 117 2.80 22.63 -4.05
C ASP A 117 3.00 21.21 -4.63
N LEU A 118 2.23 20.23 -4.15
CA LEU A 118 2.25 18.89 -4.70
C LEU A 118 1.29 18.81 -5.89
N ASP A 119 1.81 18.48 -7.08
CA ASP A 119 0.99 18.28 -8.27
C ASP A 119 0.15 16.98 -8.15
N PRO A 120 -1.19 17.06 -8.07
CA PRO A 120 -2.03 15.87 -8.02
C PRO A 120 -1.92 14.99 -9.27
N ALA A 121 -1.50 15.52 -10.42
CA ALA A 121 -1.37 14.73 -11.65
C ALA A 121 -0.26 13.67 -11.55
N LEU A 122 0.74 13.89 -10.69
CA LEU A 122 1.83 12.94 -10.45
C LEU A 122 1.47 11.82 -9.47
N LEU A 123 0.33 11.94 -8.77
CA LEU A 123 -0.13 10.91 -7.85
C LEU A 123 -0.95 9.82 -8.57
N PRO A 124 -0.95 8.59 -8.00
CA PRO A 124 -1.94 7.58 -8.38
C PRO A 124 -3.37 8.15 -8.32
N PRO A 125 -4.24 7.84 -9.29
CA PRO A 125 -5.57 8.46 -9.41
C PRO A 125 -6.41 8.45 -8.13
N GLN A 126 -6.32 7.37 -7.36
CA GLN A 126 -7.05 7.19 -6.10
C GLN A 126 -6.77 8.27 -5.03
N HIS A 127 -5.59 8.90 -5.06
CA HIS A 127 -5.14 9.85 -4.03
C HIS A 127 -5.32 11.32 -4.46
N ARG A 128 -5.77 11.56 -5.69
CA ARG A 128 -5.80 12.91 -6.26
C ARG A 128 -6.86 13.78 -5.58
N ASP A 129 -8.00 13.18 -5.26
CA ASP A 129 -9.15 13.93 -4.75
C ASP A 129 -8.96 14.32 -3.29
N VAL A 130 -8.35 13.48 -2.45
CA VAL A 130 -8.00 13.86 -1.07
C VAL A 130 -7.00 15.02 -1.03
N LEU A 131 -6.06 15.07 -1.98
CA LEU A 131 -5.09 16.17 -2.08
C LEU A 131 -5.77 17.48 -2.53
N ARG A 132 -6.69 17.40 -3.51
CA ARG A 132 -7.41 18.55 -4.07
C ARG A 132 -8.47 19.12 -3.13
N ALA A 133 -9.13 18.27 -2.36
CA ALA A 133 -10.20 18.69 -1.48
C ALA A 133 -9.68 19.65 -0.38
N PRO A 134 -10.48 20.66 0.01
CA PRO A 134 -10.14 21.52 1.13
C PRO A 134 -10.12 20.69 2.42
N ALA A 135 -9.25 21.05 3.39
CA ALA A 135 -8.99 20.25 4.59
C ALA A 135 -10.26 19.75 5.30
N GLY A 136 -11.26 20.61 5.49
CA GLY A 136 -12.52 20.26 6.16
C GLY A 136 -13.48 19.35 5.38
N ARG A 137 -13.15 18.94 4.14
CA ARG A 137 -13.97 18.07 3.29
C ARG A 137 -13.23 16.83 2.78
N ARG A 138 -11.98 16.62 3.20
CA ARG A 138 -11.17 15.49 2.72
C ARG A 138 -11.71 14.13 3.16
N SER A 139 -12.37 14.05 4.30
CA SER A 139 -13.01 12.80 4.76
C SER A 139 -14.10 12.33 3.78
N GLU A 140 -14.79 13.25 3.11
CA GLU A 140 -15.84 12.96 2.11
C GLU A 140 -15.30 12.22 0.88
N THR A 141 -14.00 12.34 0.58
CA THR A 141 -13.41 11.67 -0.60
C THR A 141 -13.08 10.20 -0.36
N LEU A 142 -13.11 9.73 0.89
CA LEU A 142 -12.69 8.37 1.22
C LEU A 142 -13.65 7.32 0.64
N ASP A 143 -14.96 7.61 0.63
CA ASP A 143 -15.98 6.69 0.13
C ASP A 143 -15.91 6.48 -1.39
N THR A 144 -15.29 7.40 -2.13
CA THR A 144 -15.12 7.29 -3.59
C THR A 144 -13.91 6.43 -3.98
N ILE A 145 -13.02 6.11 -3.03
CA ILE A 145 -11.82 5.32 -3.30
C ILE A 145 -12.20 3.84 -3.29
N THR A 146 -12.12 3.17 -4.46
CA THR A 146 -12.49 1.75 -4.59
C THR A 146 -11.43 0.81 -4.01
N ASP A 147 -10.14 1.13 -4.17
CA ASP A 147 -9.06 0.30 -3.67
C ASP A 147 -8.99 0.39 -2.13
N PRO A 148 -9.14 -0.73 -1.39
CA PRO A 148 -9.23 -0.69 0.07
C PRO A 148 -7.92 -0.25 0.73
N LEU A 149 -6.76 -0.55 0.14
CA LEU A 149 -5.48 -0.15 0.72
C LEU A 149 -5.25 1.35 0.54
N ALA A 150 -5.60 1.90 -0.62
CA ALA A 150 -5.57 3.32 -0.88
C ALA A 150 -6.54 4.08 0.03
N ARG A 151 -7.76 3.58 0.22
CA ARG A 151 -8.74 4.20 1.14
C ARG A 151 -8.20 4.23 2.57
N LEU A 152 -7.60 3.12 3.01
CA LEU A 152 -6.98 3.02 4.33
C LEU A 152 -5.77 3.94 4.48
N LEU A 153 -4.93 4.05 3.44
CA LEU A 153 -3.81 4.99 3.41
C LEU A 153 -4.30 6.42 3.57
N ASP A 154 -5.27 6.87 2.77
CA ASP A 154 -5.76 8.24 2.82
C ASP A 154 -6.41 8.56 4.16
N ALA A 155 -7.22 7.64 4.70
CA ALA A 155 -7.77 7.78 6.04
C ALA A 155 -6.66 7.90 7.11
N SER A 156 -5.59 7.12 6.97
CA SER A 156 -4.43 7.21 7.87
C SER A 156 -3.70 8.55 7.76
N LEU A 157 -3.51 9.07 6.55
CA LEU A 157 -2.88 10.38 6.34
C LEU A 157 -3.74 11.51 6.95
N LEU A 158 -5.07 11.44 6.86
CA LEU A 158 -5.96 12.40 7.52
C LEU A 158 -5.84 12.34 9.05
N VAL A 159 -5.72 11.15 9.64
CA VAL A 159 -5.45 11.00 11.08
C VAL A 159 -4.12 11.65 11.46
N MET A 160 -3.05 11.37 10.71
CA MET A 160 -1.71 11.92 11.00
C MET A 160 -1.66 13.44 10.84
N ARG A 161 -2.49 14.01 9.96
CA ARG A 161 -2.65 15.46 9.78
C ARG A 161 -3.58 16.12 10.80
N GLN A 162 -4.18 15.35 11.71
CA GLN A 162 -5.21 15.83 12.64
C GLN A 162 -6.46 16.39 11.93
N GLU A 163 -6.75 15.87 10.73
CA GLU A 163 -7.90 16.24 9.90
C GLU A 163 -8.99 15.14 9.88
N ALA A 164 -8.80 14.06 10.64
CA ALA A 164 -9.77 12.97 10.74
C ALA A 164 -10.95 13.32 11.64
N ASP A 165 -12.16 13.06 11.15
CA ASP A 165 -13.40 13.09 11.93
C ASP A 165 -13.82 11.67 12.36
N ALA A 166 -14.98 11.55 13.03
CA ALA A 166 -15.51 10.26 13.44
C ALA A 166 -15.82 9.34 12.23
N ALA A 167 -16.23 9.90 11.09
CA ALA A 167 -16.51 9.14 9.88
C ALA A 167 -15.23 8.54 9.29
N THR A 168 -14.12 9.28 9.27
CA THR A 168 -12.80 8.78 8.85
C THR A 168 -12.40 7.53 9.63
N LEU A 169 -12.56 7.52 10.96
CA LEU A 169 -12.19 6.36 11.78
C LEU A 169 -13.11 5.15 11.54
N VAL A 170 -14.40 5.39 11.32
CA VAL A 170 -15.37 4.34 10.97
C VAL A 170 -15.02 3.74 9.62
N ILE A 171 -14.79 4.55 8.58
CA ILE A 171 -14.41 4.11 7.24
C ILE A 171 -13.13 3.29 7.29
N ALA A 172 -12.10 3.74 8.01
CA ALA A 172 -10.84 3.02 8.13
C ALA A 172 -11.00 1.66 8.85
N THR A 173 -11.78 1.65 9.93
CA THR A 173 -12.06 0.42 10.71
C THR A 173 -12.81 -0.60 9.87
N GLU A 174 -13.87 -0.20 9.17
CA GLU A 174 -14.64 -1.12 8.34
C GLU A 174 -13.87 -1.56 7.09
N THR A 175 -13.04 -0.68 6.52
CA THR A 175 -12.13 -1.05 5.43
C THR A 175 -11.15 -2.14 5.89
N ALA A 176 -10.44 -1.94 7.00
CA ALA A 176 -9.51 -2.94 7.53
C ALA A 176 -10.22 -4.24 7.96
N SER A 177 -11.40 -4.13 8.59
CA SER A 177 -12.21 -5.27 9.04
C SER A 177 -12.68 -6.13 7.86
N SER A 178 -13.21 -5.51 6.79
CA SER A 178 -13.71 -6.22 5.60
C SER A 178 -12.62 -7.00 4.87
N GLN A 179 -11.37 -6.55 4.93
CA GLN A 179 -10.22 -7.21 4.32
C GLN A 179 -9.51 -8.20 5.26
N GLY A 180 -9.92 -8.29 6.52
CA GLY A 180 -9.24 -9.11 7.53
C GLY A 180 -7.85 -8.58 7.92
N TRP A 181 -7.57 -7.29 7.70
CA TRP A 181 -6.29 -6.66 8.02
C TRP A 181 -6.22 -6.32 9.51
N ARG A 182 -5.80 -7.31 10.29
CA ARG A 182 -5.80 -7.25 11.76
C ARG A 182 -4.97 -6.12 12.34
N GLN A 183 -3.80 -5.83 11.75
CA GLN A 183 -2.89 -4.81 12.30
C GLN A 183 -3.48 -3.39 12.20
N PRO A 184 -3.87 -2.87 11.03
CA PRO A 184 -4.52 -1.56 10.96
C PRO A 184 -5.87 -1.54 11.69
N LEU A 185 -6.65 -2.64 11.63
CA LEU A 185 -7.91 -2.74 12.36
C LEU A 185 -7.72 -2.48 13.86
N LEU A 186 -6.72 -3.10 14.48
CA LEU A 186 -6.42 -2.89 15.89
C LEU A 186 -6.08 -1.43 16.19
N THR A 187 -5.30 -0.79 15.33
CA THR A 187 -4.92 0.63 15.50
C THR A 187 -6.14 1.54 15.46
N PHE A 188 -7.01 1.40 14.45
CA PHE A 188 -8.19 2.25 14.32
C PHE A 188 -9.25 1.99 15.41
N LEU A 189 -9.41 0.74 15.86
CA LEU A 189 -10.28 0.43 17.01
C LEU A 189 -9.79 1.12 18.29
N LYS A 190 -8.48 1.14 18.52
CA LYS A 190 -7.88 1.82 19.69
C LYS A 190 -8.12 3.34 19.63
N LEU A 191 -7.96 3.96 18.46
CA LEU A 191 -8.27 5.38 18.27
C LEU A 191 -9.75 5.70 18.53
N GLN A 192 -10.68 4.90 17.99
CA GLN A 192 -12.12 5.08 18.27
C GLN A 192 -12.42 4.94 19.77
N ARG A 193 -11.77 3.99 20.45
CA ARG A 193 -11.95 3.77 21.89
C ARG A 193 -11.50 4.98 22.69
N GLU A 194 -10.36 5.59 22.33
CA GLU A 194 -9.87 6.82 22.95
C GLU A 194 -10.87 7.97 22.78
N GLN A 195 -11.46 8.13 21.58
CA GLN A 195 -12.52 9.12 21.36
C GLN A 195 -13.77 8.85 22.20
N ALA A 196 -14.22 7.60 22.29
CA ALA A 196 -15.38 7.22 23.11
C ALA A 196 -15.14 7.54 24.60
N VAL A 197 -13.94 7.24 25.11
CA VAL A 197 -13.53 7.60 26.47
C VAL A 197 -13.56 9.12 26.68
N ALA A 198 -12.99 9.89 25.74
CA ALA A 198 -12.98 11.36 25.82
C ALA A 198 -14.38 11.98 25.81
N ARG A 199 -15.35 11.36 25.11
CA ARG A 199 -16.76 11.75 25.10
C ARG A 199 -17.56 11.25 26.31
N GLY A 200 -16.99 10.35 27.11
CA GLY A 200 -17.70 9.68 28.21
C GLY A 200 -18.72 8.63 27.76
N ASP A 201 -18.67 8.17 26.50
CA ASP A 201 -19.58 7.14 25.98
C ASP A 201 -19.12 5.74 26.42
N ARG A 202 -19.58 5.34 27.61
CA ARG A 202 -19.26 4.03 28.18
C ARG A 202 -19.84 2.87 27.37
N ALA A 203 -20.94 3.08 26.67
CA ALA A 203 -21.59 2.03 25.90
C ALA A 203 -20.80 1.72 24.62
N GLU A 204 -20.34 2.75 23.92
CA GLU A 204 -19.45 2.62 22.77
C GLU A 204 -18.09 2.05 23.19
N GLN A 205 -17.51 2.56 24.27
CA GLN A 205 -16.25 2.05 24.82
C GLN A 205 -16.31 0.53 25.07
N ALA A 206 -17.36 0.04 25.73
CA ALA A 206 -17.49 -1.39 26.04
C ALA A 206 -17.56 -2.27 24.77
N ARG A 207 -18.23 -1.79 23.71
CA ARG A 207 -18.29 -2.49 22.41
C ARG A 207 -16.92 -2.52 21.74
N LEU A 208 -16.22 -1.38 21.72
CA LEU A 208 -14.89 -1.28 21.13
C LEU A 208 -13.88 -2.15 21.89
N ASP A 209 -13.93 -2.16 23.22
CA ASP A 209 -13.11 -3.04 24.08
C ASP A 209 -13.30 -4.52 23.72
N GLN A 210 -14.53 -4.95 23.41
CA GLN A 210 -14.79 -6.32 22.97
C GLN A 210 -14.17 -6.61 21.60
N ARG A 211 -14.32 -5.71 20.62
CA ARG A 211 -13.71 -5.87 19.29
C ARG A 211 -12.18 -5.93 19.38
N ILE A 212 -11.58 -5.04 20.16
CA ILE A 212 -10.13 -4.99 20.40
C ILE A 212 -9.63 -6.33 20.95
N ARG A 213 -10.27 -6.87 21.99
CA ARG A 213 -9.88 -8.17 22.57
C ARG A 213 -9.91 -9.31 21.56
N LEU A 214 -10.90 -9.35 20.66
CA LEU A 214 -10.98 -10.38 19.63
C LEU A 214 -9.82 -10.29 18.64
N VAL A 215 -9.47 -9.07 18.21
CA VAL A 215 -8.34 -8.85 17.30
C VAL A 215 -7.01 -9.16 17.98
N GLU A 216 -6.81 -8.71 19.22
CA GLU A 216 -5.58 -8.97 19.99
C GLU A 216 -5.34 -10.46 20.22
N THR A 217 -6.38 -11.22 20.59
CA THR A 217 -6.28 -12.68 20.76
C THR A 217 -5.86 -13.39 19.46
N SER A 218 -6.24 -12.85 18.31
CA SER A 218 -5.85 -13.40 17.00
C SER A 218 -4.40 -13.09 16.62
N ILE A 219 -3.89 -11.90 16.97
CA ILE A 219 -2.53 -11.48 16.65
C ILE A 219 -1.52 -12.07 17.64
N PHE A 220 -1.87 -12.10 18.92
CA PHE A 220 -1.05 -12.57 20.03
C PHE A 220 -1.73 -13.77 20.69
N PRO A 221 -1.71 -14.95 20.06
CA PRO A 221 -2.32 -16.13 20.68
C PRO A 221 -1.60 -16.41 22.01
N PRO A 222 -2.34 -16.82 23.06
CA PRO A 222 -1.71 -17.21 24.31
C PRO A 222 -0.71 -18.35 24.06
N PRO A 223 0.40 -18.42 24.82
CA PRO A 223 1.32 -19.55 24.72
C PRO A 223 0.54 -20.85 24.96
N ARG A 224 0.76 -21.83 24.08
CA ARG A 224 0.19 -23.18 24.22
C ARG A 224 0.92 -23.96 25.30
#